data_AF-A0A3D3JWM6-F1
#
_entry.id   AF-A0A3D3JWM6-F1
#
_cell.length_a   1.000
_cell.length_b   1.000
_cell.length_c   1.000
_cell.angle_alpha   90.00
_cell.angle_beta   90.00
_cell.angle_gamma   90.00
#
_symmetry.space_group_name_H-M   'P 1'
#
loop_
_entity.id
_entity.type
_entity.pdbx_description
1 polymer ?
#
loop_
_entity_poly.entity_id
_entity_poly.type
_entity_poly.pdbx_seq_one_letter_code
_entity_poly.pdbx_strand_id
1 'polypeptide(L)'
;MKRSPPSIFRNPTCCPSLWRMGSLSSVMPPPCECSPRGRRLYSTKCAKTCHKLGDGVSRMEYRKLGSSGLEVSVLSYGTWQLGDKTYWGDSSWEDDAASVQTALDAGINLFDTAEGYGNGASEEALGKALGKRRDDVLISSKVFPEHCQPDLLRQSCEASLKRLGSDHIDLYHIHWPFYDVPVADVWGLLQELVTEGKVREIALSNYGPQNLAEWFAVGTSVSNQLVYNLLTRCIEFEIIPACEEKGMGILAYMPLMQGILAGRWDSIDDIPESRRRTRHFSCERSMVRHGEPGCEAELWAAYREIGNICDGAGIPMADVALAWTLANPAITSVIIGGRRPEQVLRNIKALNLRLDDSLIAELNAATETVKQTLGTNNDMFCGGADSRTR
;
A
#
# COMPACT_ATOMS: atom_id res chain seq x y z
N MET A 1 7.42 67.95 13.04
CA MET A 1 8.42 68.81 12.38
C MET A 1 9.29 67.94 11.48
N LYS A 2 9.39 68.31 10.19
CA LYS A 2 10.42 68.04 9.15
C LYS A 2 10.94 66.59 8.98
N ARG A 3 10.53 65.82 7.95
CA ARG A 3 10.76 65.87 6.47
C ARG A 3 12.16 65.43 5.97
N SER A 4 12.23 64.18 5.49
CA SER A 4 12.57 63.73 4.11
C SER A 4 14.05 63.85 3.59
N PRO A 5 14.41 63.28 2.40
CA PRO A 5 15.33 62.14 2.20
C PRO A 5 16.42 62.43 1.10
N PRO A 6 16.64 61.61 0.04
CA PRO A 6 17.65 60.56 -0.18
C PRO A 6 18.70 60.91 -1.28
N SER A 7 19.62 60.00 -1.63
CA SER A 7 20.43 60.12 -2.86
C SER A 7 20.65 58.80 -3.60
N ILE A 8 20.13 58.78 -4.84
CA ILE A 8 20.44 57.93 -6.00
C ILE A 8 21.81 58.33 -6.58
N PHE A 9 22.44 57.48 -7.41
CA PHE A 9 23.29 57.74 -8.62
C PHE A 9 24.25 56.52 -8.74
N ARG A 10 24.66 55.94 -9.89
CA ARG A 10 24.30 55.88 -11.32
C ARG A 10 25.23 54.79 -11.91
N ASN A 11 24.78 54.01 -12.90
CA ASN A 11 25.65 53.31 -13.88
C ASN A 11 26.22 54.36 -14.87
N PRO A 12 27.39 54.19 -15.53
CA PRO A 12 27.51 53.28 -16.70
C PRO A 12 28.94 52.76 -17.06
N THR A 13 29.04 51.88 -18.08
CA THR A 13 30.09 51.66 -19.13
C THR A 13 30.28 50.15 -19.39
N CYS A 14 29.84 49.59 -20.52
CA CYS A 14 30.38 49.59 -21.90
C CYS A 14 31.21 48.33 -22.25
N CYS A 15 30.67 47.62 -23.27
CA CYS A 15 31.16 46.55 -24.16
C CYS A 15 32.56 46.81 -24.80
N PRO A 16 33.16 46.00 -25.73
CA PRO A 16 32.67 44.79 -26.44
C PRO A 16 33.72 43.69 -26.81
N SER A 17 33.27 42.51 -27.27
CA SER A 17 33.87 41.68 -28.36
C SER A 17 33.14 40.32 -28.43
N LEU A 18 32.87 39.64 -29.54
CA LEU A 18 32.91 39.92 -30.99
C LEU A 18 32.09 38.79 -31.64
N TRP A 19 31.46 39.12 -32.77
CA TRP A 19 30.66 38.27 -33.63
C TRP A 19 31.39 37.06 -34.23
N ARG A 20 30.67 35.95 -34.46
CA ARG A 20 30.56 35.32 -35.80
C ARG A 20 29.34 34.38 -35.90
N MET A 21 28.60 34.57 -36.99
CA MET A 21 27.42 33.83 -37.45
C MET A 21 27.79 32.51 -38.16
N GLY A 22 26.81 31.60 -38.23
CA GLY A 22 26.65 30.54 -39.24
C GLY A 22 25.39 29.70 -38.93
N SER A 23 24.20 30.15 -39.32
CA SER A 23 23.43 29.83 -40.54
C SER A 23 22.69 28.47 -40.55
N LEU A 24 21.38 28.55 -40.32
CA LEU A 24 20.24 27.90 -41.01
C LEU A 24 20.30 26.41 -41.40
N SER A 25 19.38 25.63 -40.80
CA SER A 25 18.53 24.68 -41.53
C SER A 25 17.29 24.36 -40.69
N SER A 26 16.14 24.86 -41.15
CA SER A 26 14.81 24.52 -40.66
C SER A 26 14.28 23.32 -41.47
N VAL A 27 14.06 22.18 -40.82
CA VAL A 27 13.32 21.06 -41.40
C VAL A 27 12.04 20.87 -40.60
N MET A 28 10.91 21.23 -41.20
CA MET A 28 9.58 20.83 -40.71
C MET A 28 9.40 19.32 -40.94
N PRO A 29 8.80 18.57 -40.00
CA PRO A 29 8.41 17.18 -40.26
C PRO A 29 7.12 17.13 -41.12
N PRO A 30 6.91 16.05 -41.90
CA PRO A 30 5.75 15.92 -42.78
C PRO A 30 4.47 15.58 -41.98
N PRO A 31 3.28 15.83 -42.53
CA PRO A 31 2.02 15.43 -41.90
C PRO A 31 1.83 13.90 -41.97
N CYS A 32 1.38 13.32 -40.85
CA CYS A 32 1.08 11.89 -40.76
C CYS A 32 -0.12 11.51 -41.65
N GLU A 33 0.09 10.59 -42.59
CA GLU A 33 -0.98 9.88 -43.30
C GLU A 33 -1.62 8.81 -42.39
N CYS A 34 -2.95 8.79 -42.34
CA CYS A 34 -3.73 7.74 -41.70
C CYS A 34 -3.79 6.49 -42.59
N SER A 35 -3.31 5.35 -42.07
CA SER A 35 -3.55 4.01 -42.62
C SER A 35 -4.59 3.24 -41.79
N PRO A 36 -5.55 2.53 -42.40
CA PRO A 36 -6.65 1.87 -41.69
C PRO A 36 -6.26 0.43 -41.30
N ARG A 37 -5.88 0.23 -40.03
CA ARG A 37 -6.02 -1.03 -39.26
C ARG A 37 -5.46 -0.80 -37.83
N GLY A 38 -6.34 -0.41 -36.92
CA GLY A 38 -5.96 0.04 -35.57
C GLY A 38 -5.58 -1.08 -34.61
N ARG A 39 -4.28 -1.23 -34.35
CA ARG A 39 -3.74 -1.65 -33.05
C ARG A 39 -3.33 -0.38 -32.30
N ARG A 40 -3.92 -0.11 -31.13
CA ARG A 40 -3.48 0.99 -30.27
C ARG A 40 -2.19 0.59 -29.56
N LEU A 41 -1.07 1.11 -30.06
CA LEU A 41 0.13 1.28 -29.25
C LEU A 41 -0.09 2.50 -28.37
N TYR A 42 -0.10 2.31 -27.04
CA TYR A 42 -0.16 3.42 -26.09
C TYR A 42 1.10 4.27 -26.22
N SER A 43 0.92 5.49 -26.74
CA SER A 43 1.92 6.55 -26.69
C SER A 43 1.97 7.09 -25.25
N THR A 44 3.14 7.04 -24.65
CA THR A 44 3.49 7.67 -23.37
C THR A 44 3.38 9.20 -23.48
N LYS A 45 2.16 9.72 -23.29
CA LYS A 45 1.93 11.09 -22.86
C LYS A 45 1.09 11.03 -21.58
N CYS A 46 1.79 10.78 -20.47
CA CYS A 46 1.30 11.10 -19.14
C CYS A 46 1.11 12.63 -19.10
N ALA A 47 -0.11 13.08 -19.43
CA ALA A 47 -0.51 14.45 -19.22
C ALA A 47 -0.51 14.68 -17.71
N LYS A 48 0.40 15.54 -17.25
CA LYS A 48 0.52 15.99 -15.87
C LYS A 48 -0.80 16.64 -15.43
N THR A 49 -1.75 15.87 -14.93
CA THR A 49 -2.83 16.38 -14.07
C THR A 49 -2.24 16.62 -12.69
N CYS A 50 -1.79 17.85 -12.48
CA CYS A 50 -1.39 18.35 -11.18
C CYS A 50 -2.68 18.61 -10.39
N HIS A 51 -3.16 17.64 -9.62
CA HIS A 51 -4.25 17.86 -8.68
C HIS A 51 -3.68 18.64 -7.48
N LYS A 52 -4.11 19.90 -7.33
CA LYS A 52 -3.83 20.68 -6.12
C LYS A 52 -4.62 20.06 -4.98
N LEU A 53 -3.94 19.26 -4.16
CA LEU A 53 -4.39 18.99 -2.80
C LEU A 53 -4.44 20.34 -2.06
N GLY A 54 -5.44 20.53 -1.20
CA GLY A 54 -5.59 21.77 -0.41
C GLY A 54 -4.30 22.14 0.34
N ASP A 55 -4.19 23.42 0.72
CA ASP A 55 -2.98 24.01 1.29
C ASP A 55 -2.31 23.11 2.34
N GLY A 56 -1.10 22.63 2.04
CA GLY A 56 -0.22 21.94 2.99
C GLY A 56 -0.08 20.42 2.87
N VAL A 57 -0.48 19.78 1.76
CA VAL A 57 -0.14 18.36 1.49
C VAL A 57 0.88 18.25 0.36
N SER A 58 1.99 17.55 0.61
CA SER A 58 2.99 17.18 -0.39
C SER A 58 2.33 16.41 -1.52
N ARG A 59 2.81 16.61 -2.74
CA ARG A 59 2.25 15.92 -3.91
C ARG A 59 2.40 14.41 -3.73
N MET A 60 1.37 13.64 -4.09
CA MET A 60 1.44 12.17 -4.09
C MET A 60 2.67 11.68 -4.87
N GLU A 61 3.46 10.83 -4.22
CA GLU A 61 4.61 10.15 -4.82
C GLU A 61 4.18 8.80 -5.40
N TYR A 62 4.86 8.36 -6.45
CA TYR A 62 4.61 7.08 -7.11
C TYR A 62 5.91 6.28 -7.16
N ARG A 63 5.82 4.97 -6.96
CA ARG A 63 6.94 4.02 -7.02
C ARG A 63 6.61 2.91 -8.00
N LYS A 64 7.63 2.42 -8.69
CA LYS A 64 7.49 1.24 -9.56
C LYS A 64 7.16 0.01 -8.70
N LEU A 65 6.18 -0.78 -9.11
CA LEU A 65 5.80 -2.00 -8.39
C LEU A 65 6.66 -3.19 -8.85
N GLY A 66 7.70 -3.49 -8.08
CA GLY A 66 8.62 -4.58 -8.37
C GLY A 66 9.18 -4.53 -9.79
N SER A 67 9.19 -5.67 -10.47
CA SER A 67 9.63 -5.82 -11.84
C SER A 67 8.59 -5.42 -12.90
N SER A 68 7.34 -5.12 -12.50
CA SER A 68 6.23 -4.79 -13.40
C SER A 68 6.40 -3.45 -14.13
N GLY A 69 5.54 -3.18 -15.11
CA GLY A 69 5.43 -1.86 -15.74
C GLY A 69 4.56 -0.85 -14.96
N LEU A 70 4.06 -1.21 -13.77
CA LEU A 70 3.11 -0.40 -13.01
C LEU A 70 3.83 0.59 -12.08
N GLU A 71 3.28 1.81 -12.01
CA GLU A 71 3.60 2.80 -10.98
C GLU A 71 2.41 2.91 -10.02
N VAL A 72 2.65 2.72 -8.73
CA VAL A 72 1.63 2.79 -7.67
C VAL A 72 1.93 3.97 -6.76
N SER A 73 0.89 4.64 -6.29
CA SER A 73 1.02 5.68 -5.27
C SER A 73 1.62 5.08 -3.99
N VAL A 74 2.49 5.83 -3.30
CA VAL A 74 3.14 5.37 -2.06
C VAL A 74 2.14 5.09 -0.92
N LEU A 75 0.93 5.65 -1.03
CA LEU A 75 -0.24 5.26 -0.26
C LEU A 75 -1.26 4.61 -1.18
N SER A 76 -1.75 3.44 -0.80
CA SER A 76 -2.89 2.76 -1.44
C SER A 76 -4.11 2.81 -0.54
N TYR A 77 -5.31 2.74 -1.12
CA TYR A 77 -6.53 2.72 -0.34
C TYR A 77 -7.05 1.30 -0.15
N GLY A 78 -6.99 0.81 1.09
CA GLY A 78 -7.57 -0.46 1.50
C GLY A 78 -9.07 -0.31 1.74
N THR A 79 -9.83 -1.31 1.31
CA THR A 79 -11.30 -1.24 1.26
C THR A 79 -12.00 -2.24 2.17
N TRP A 80 -11.29 -2.94 3.06
CA TRP A 80 -11.90 -3.93 3.98
C TRP A 80 -13.11 -3.39 4.75
N GLN A 81 -13.12 -2.09 5.06
CA GLN A 81 -14.22 -1.43 5.74
C GLN A 81 -15.46 -1.13 4.89
N LEU A 82 -15.37 -1.18 3.56
CA LEU A 82 -16.46 -0.82 2.66
C LEU A 82 -17.54 -1.91 2.68
N GLY A 83 -18.78 -1.51 2.98
CA GLY A 83 -19.92 -2.44 3.00
C GLY A 83 -19.89 -3.52 4.10
N ASP A 84 -18.84 -3.62 4.91
CA ASP A 84 -18.69 -4.64 5.97
C ASP A 84 -19.23 -4.14 7.32
N LYS A 85 -20.55 -4.30 7.48
CA LYS A 85 -21.25 -3.97 8.72
C LYS A 85 -20.95 -4.94 9.86
N THR A 86 -20.53 -6.16 9.55
CA THR A 86 -20.32 -7.21 10.56
C THR A 86 -19.05 -6.95 11.35
N TYR A 87 -17.95 -6.64 10.66
CA TYR A 87 -16.66 -6.44 11.31
C TYR A 87 -16.46 -4.98 11.73
N TRP A 88 -16.84 -4.02 10.88
CA TRP A 88 -16.56 -2.60 11.11
C TRP A 88 -17.74 -1.83 11.72
N GLY A 89 -18.92 -2.44 11.80
CA GLY A 89 -20.15 -1.78 12.23
C GLY A 89 -20.77 -0.92 11.13
N ASP A 90 -21.86 -0.23 11.44
CA ASP A 90 -22.61 0.54 10.44
C ASP A 90 -21.75 1.65 9.81
N SER A 91 -21.68 1.64 8.47
CA SER A 91 -21.27 2.78 7.62
C SER A 91 -22.43 3.18 6.72
N SER A 92 -22.48 4.46 6.34
CA SER A 92 -23.37 4.91 5.28
C SER A 92 -22.73 4.66 3.92
N TRP A 93 -23.55 4.38 2.90
CA TRP A 93 -23.06 4.26 1.53
C TRP A 93 -22.39 5.56 1.06
N GLU A 94 -22.92 6.69 1.53
CA GLU A 94 -22.42 8.03 1.25
C GLU A 94 -20.99 8.22 1.77
N ASP A 95 -20.69 7.78 2.99
CA ASP A 95 -19.35 7.85 3.57
C ASP A 95 -18.36 6.94 2.85
N ASP A 96 -18.78 5.72 2.51
CA ASP A 96 -17.97 4.74 1.78
C ASP A 96 -17.58 5.29 0.39
N ALA A 97 -18.58 5.78 -0.37
CA ALA A 97 -18.37 6.37 -1.68
C ALA A 97 -17.52 7.65 -1.60
N ALA A 98 -17.79 8.54 -0.63
CA ALA A 98 -17.02 9.77 -0.45
C ALA A 98 -15.57 9.48 -0.05
N SER A 99 -15.30 8.43 0.72
CA SER A 99 -13.94 8.02 1.09
C SER A 99 -13.15 7.54 -0.12
N VAL A 100 -13.77 6.75 -1.00
CA VAL A 100 -13.17 6.33 -2.28
C VAL A 100 -12.86 7.54 -3.17
N GLN A 101 -13.82 8.47 -3.34
CA GLN A 101 -13.60 9.68 -4.12
C GLN A 101 -12.52 10.59 -3.51
N THR A 102 -12.45 10.68 -2.19
CA THR A 102 -11.41 11.43 -1.49
C THR A 102 -10.01 10.85 -1.73
N ALA A 103 -9.86 9.53 -1.70
CA ALA A 103 -8.61 8.86 -2.03
C ALA A 103 -8.20 9.12 -3.50
N LEU A 104 -9.15 8.96 -4.42
CA LEU A 104 -8.97 9.25 -5.85
C LEU A 104 -8.50 10.68 -6.10
N ASP A 105 -9.20 11.66 -5.51
CA ASP A 105 -8.91 13.08 -5.71
C ASP A 105 -7.59 13.51 -5.06
N ALA A 106 -7.11 12.71 -4.09
CA ALA A 106 -5.78 12.86 -3.51
C ALA A 106 -4.64 12.24 -4.32
N GLY A 107 -4.94 11.63 -5.46
CA GLY A 107 -3.96 11.01 -6.35
C GLY A 107 -3.59 9.58 -5.99
N ILE A 108 -4.28 8.94 -5.03
CA ILE A 108 -4.14 7.50 -4.80
C ILE A 108 -4.64 6.79 -6.07
N ASN A 109 -3.80 5.92 -6.63
CA ASN A 109 -4.13 5.19 -7.85
C ASN A 109 -4.29 3.68 -7.65
N LEU A 110 -3.96 3.14 -6.47
CA LEU A 110 -4.11 1.72 -6.16
C LEU A 110 -5.16 1.51 -5.06
N PHE A 111 -6.20 0.73 -5.39
CA PHE A 111 -7.32 0.40 -4.51
C PHE A 111 -7.29 -1.11 -4.22
N ASP A 112 -7.14 -1.47 -2.95
CA ASP A 112 -6.98 -2.85 -2.49
C ASP A 112 -8.27 -3.37 -1.85
N THR A 113 -8.80 -4.46 -2.39
CA THR A 113 -10.00 -5.18 -1.92
C THR A 113 -9.71 -6.69 -1.87
N ALA A 114 -10.70 -7.51 -1.53
CA ALA A 114 -10.63 -8.97 -1.62
C ALA A 114 -12.03 -9.56 -1.67
N GLU A 115 -12.17 -10.76 -2.26
CA GLU A 115 -13.46 -11.48 -2.27
C GLU A 115 -14.00 -11.76 -0.85
N GLY A 116 -13.11 -11.86 0.14
CA GLY A 116 -13.50 -12.12 1.53
C GLY A 116 -14.05 -10.93 2.29
N TYR A 117 -13.82 -9.70 1.82
CA TYR A 117 -14.22 -8.51 2.57
C TYR A 117 -15.73 -8.31 2.45
N GLY A 118 -16.43 -8.51 3.57
CA GLY A 118 -17.89 -8.55 3.60
C GLY A 118 -18.50 -9.61 2.67
N ASN A 119 -17.80 -10.73 2.43
CA ASN A 119 -18.21 -11.76 1.47
C ASN A 119 -18.52 -11.20 0.06
N GLY A 120 -17.63 -10.33 -0.44
CA GLY A 120 -17.73 -9.67 -1.74
C GLY A 120 -18.36 -8.29 -1.70
N ALA A 121 -19.01 -7.89 -0.60
CA ALA A 121 -19.65 -6.58 -0.48
C ALA A 121 -18.67 -5.40 -0.69
N SER A 122 -17.41 -5.56 -0.28
CA SER A 122 -16.36 -4.55 -0.52
C SER A 122 -16.07 -4.35 -2.00
N GLU A 123 -16.02 -5.43 -2.79
CA GLU A 123 -15.80 -5.35 -4.24
C GLU A 123 -16.98 -4.66 -4.94
N GLU A 124 -18.21 -4.99 -4.54
CA GLU A 124 -19.42 -4.33 -5.05
C GLU A 124 -19.45 -2.83 -4.71
N ALA A 125 -19.11 -2.49 -3.46
CA ALA A 125 -19.06 -1.11 -2.99
C ALA A 125 -17.98 -0.31 -3.72
N LEU A 126 -16.78 -0.88 -3.89
CA LEU A 126 -15.68 -0.26 -4.61
C LEU A 126 -16.04 -0.02 -6.07
N GLY A 127 -16.54 -1.04 -6.78
CA GLY A 127 -16.95 -0.93 -8.18
C GLY A 127 -18.00 0.16 -8.39
N LYS A 128 -19.02 0.18 -7.54
CA LYS A 128 -20.06 1.22 -7.55
C LYS A 128 -19.51 2.62 -7.25
N ALA A 129 -18.56 2.73 -6.32
CA ALA A 129 -17.97 4.01 -5.92
C ALA A 129 -17.04 4.58 -6.99
N LEU A 130 -16.29 3.74 -7.70
CA LEU A 130 -15.44 4.14 -8.82
C LEU A 130 -16.27 4.53 -10.04
N GLY A 131 -17.31 3.76 -10.37
CA GLY A 131 -18.18 4.00 -11.52
C GLY A 131 -17.38 4.21 -12.81
N LYS A 132 -17.57 5.37 -13.46
CA LYS A 132 -16.89 5.69 -14.72
C LYS A 132 -15.38 5.95 -14.58
N ARG A 133 -14.87 6.08 -13.35
CA ARG A 133 -13.45 6.29 -13.05
C ARG A 133 -12.68 4.99 -12.81
N ARG A 134 -13.28 3.82 -13.09
CA ARG A 134 -12.59 2.52 -13.01
C ARG A 134 -11.26 2.52 -13.77
N ASP A 135 -11.23 3.11 -14.96
CA ASP A 135 -10.04 3.15 -15.82
C ASP A 135 -8.98 4.16 -15.36
N ASP A 136 -9.28 5.00 -14.36
CA ASP A 136 -8.33 5.96 -13.77
C ASP A 136 -7.41 5.30 -12.72
N VAL A 137 -7.71 4.06 -12.31
CA VAL A 137 -7.07 3.40 -11.17
C VAL A 137 -6.64 1.97 -11.47
N LEU A 138 -5.73 1.49 -10.62
CA LEU A 138 -5.34 0.11 -10.47
C LEU A 138 -6.20 -0.53 -9.36
N ILE A 139 -6.81 -1.68 -9.65
CA ILE A 139 -7.50 -2.49 -8.63
C ILE A 139 -6.66 -3.69 -8.27
N SER A 140 -6.40 -3.85 -6.97
CA SER A 140 -5.90 -5.08 -6.38
C SER A 140 -7.06 -5.84 -5.73
N SER A 141 -7.24 -7.10 -6.12
CA SER A 141 -8.14 -8.04 -5.42
C SER A 141 -7.44 -9.37 -5.15
N LYS A 142 -8.07 -10.22 -4.35
CA LYS A 142 -7.45 -11.42 -3.80
C LYS A 142 -8.40 -12.61 -3.86
N VAL A 143 -7.81 -13.78 -4.07
CA VAL A 143 -8.46 -15.08 -3.97
C VAL A 143 -7.95 -15.85 -2.76
N PHE A 144 -8.85 -16.50 -2.05
CA PHE A 144 -8.50 -17.34 -0.91
C PHE A 144 -7.82 -18.66 -1.35
N PRO A 145 -6.96 -19.23 -0.49
CA PRO A 145 -6.24 -20.47 -0.82
C PRO A 145 -7.18 -21.63 -1.14
N GLU A 146 -8.35 -21.72 -0.50
CA GLU A 146 -9.34 -22.77 -0.74
C GLU A 146 -9.95 -22.69 -2.15
N HIS A 147 -9.91 -21.50 -2.77
CA HIS A 147 -10.37 -21.26 -4.13
C HIS A 147 -9.25 -21.36 -5.17
N CYS A 148 -8.03 -21.73 -4.79
CA CYS A 148 -6.92 -21.91 -5.75
C CYS A 148 -7.00 -23.23 -6.53
N GLN A 149 -8.01 -24.06 -6.28
CA GLN A 149 -8.25 -25.28 -7.05
C GLN A 149 -8.67 -24.98 -8.49
N PRO A 150 -8.39 -25.86 -9.47
CA PRO A 150 -8.56 -25.56 -10.88
C PRO A 150 -9.91 -25.00 -11.30
N ASP A 151 -11.01 -25.60 -10.84
CA ASP A 151 -12.34 -25.15 -11.19
C ASP A 151 -12.76 -23.87 -10.45
N LEU A 152 -12.21 -23.63 -9.26
CA LEU A 152 -12.65 -22.56 -8.35
C LEU A 152 -11.92 -21.24 -8.60
N LEU A 153 -10.66 -21.28 -9.03
CA LEU A 153 -9.84 -20.08 -9.20
C LEU A 153 -10.41 -19.15 -10.26
N ARG A 154 -10.79 -19.72 -11.40
CA ARG A 154 -11.43 -19.00 -12.49
C ARG A 154 -12.79 -18.44 -12.08
N GLN A 155 -13.62 -19.25 -11.42
CA GLN A 155 -14.93 -18.83 -10.94
C GLN A 155 -14.82 -17.66 -9.96
N SER A 156 -13.83 -17.70 -9.07
CA SER A 156 -13.57 -16.65 -8.07
C SER A 156 -13.11 -15.35 -8.71
N CYS A 157 -12.24 -15.43 -9.73
CA CYS A 157 -11.83 -14.28 -10.52
C CYS A 157 -13.01 -13.64 -11.27
N GLU A 158 -13.81 -14.45 -11.96
CA GLU A 158 -14.98 -13.98 -12.70
C GLU A 158 -16.06 -13.40 -11.79
N ALA A 159 -16.25 -13.97 -10.60
CA ALA A 159 -17.15 -13.42 -9.59
C ALA A 159 -16.66 -12.06 -9.07
N SER A 160 -15.35 -11.92 -8.84
CA SER A 160 -14.73 -10.66 -8.42
C SER A 160 -14.88 -9.58 -9.50
N LEU A 161 -14.60 -9.90 -10.77
CA LEU A 161 -14.82 -9.03 -11.91
C LEU A 161 -16.27 -8.54 -12.01
N LYS A 162 -17.23 -9.47 -11.85
CA LYS A 162 -18.66 -9.16 -11.86
C LYS A 162 -19.04 -8.19 -10.72
N ARG A 163 -18.56 -8.43 -9.49
CA ARG A 163 -18.83 -7.56 -8.34
C ARG A 163 -18.22 -6.17 -8.53
N LEU A 164 -17.00 -6.10 -9.04
CA LEU A 164 -16.31 -4.85 -9.37
C LEU A 164 -16.95 -4.09 -10.54
N GLY A 165 -17.78 -4.74 -11.36
CA GLY A 165 -18.29 -4.17 -12.60
C GLY A 165 -17.16 -3.85 -13.59
N SER A 166 -16.12 -4.70 -13.61
CA SER A 166 -14.88 -4.52 -14.39
C SER A 166 -14.63 -5.74 -15.28
N ASP A 167 -13.92 -5.54 -16.39
CA ASP A 167 -13.47 -6.63 -17.28
C ASP A 167 -12.06 -7.15 -16.92
N HIS A 168 -11.31 -6.40 -16.10
CA HIS A 168 -9.99 -6.79 -15.62
C HIS A 168 -9.73 -6.41 -14.15
N ILE A 169 -8.78 -7.10 -13.53
CA ILE A 169 -8.15 -6.79 -12.23
C ILE A 169 -6.66 -6.50 -12.50
N ASP A 170 -6.13 -5.41 -11.95
CA ASP A 170 -4.74 -5.01 -12.21
C ASP A 170 -3.74 -5.87 -11.43
N LEU A 171 -4.00 -6.13 -10.15
CA LEU A 171 -3.20 -7.02 -9.32
C LEU A 171 -4.09 -8.12 -8.73
N TYR A 172 -3.86 -9.37 -9.09
CA TYR A 172 -4.60 -10.49 -8.51
C TYR A 172 -3.72 -11.29 -7.57
N HIS A 173 -4.07 -11.24 -6.28
CA HIS A 173 -3.28 -11.85 -5.22
C HIS A 173 -3.81 -13.23 -4.83
N ILE A 174 -2.88 -14.17 -4.65
CA ILE A 174 -3.14 -15.30 -3.75
C ILE A 174 -3.08 -14.77 -2.30
N HIS A 175 -4.21 -14.81 -1.58
CA HIS A 175 -4.38 -14.09 -0.32
C HIS A 175 -3.54 -14.68 0.82
N TRP A 176 -3.35 -16.00 0.83
CA TRP A 176 -2.48 -16.74 1.75
C TRP A 176 -1.88 -17.93 1.01
N PRO A 177 -0.71 -18.45 1.42
CA PRO A 177 -0.17 -19.68 0.87
C PRO A 177 -1.19 -20.83 0.91
N PHE A 178 -1.21 -21.64 -0.15
CA PHE A 178 -1.99 -22.86 -0.27
C PHE A 178 -1.06 -24.07 -0.27
N TYR A 179 -1.58 -25.23 0.15
CA TYR A 179 -0.81 -26.48 0.25
C TYR A 179 -1.49 -27.69 -0.36
N ASP A 180 -2.75 -27.56 -0.78
CA ASP A 180 -3.58 -28.69 -1.23
C ASP A 180 -3.48 -28.95 -2.74
N VAL A 181 -2.84 -28.06 -3.50
CA VAL A 181 -2.67 -28.15 -4.96
C VAL A 181 -1.24 -27.82 -5.37
N PRO A 182 -0.68 -28.45 -6.43
CA PRO A 182 0.62 -28.08 -6.94
C PRO A 182 0.69 -26.63 -7.40
N VAL A 183 1.75 -25.92 -7.01
CA VAL A 183 1.99 -24.52 -7.41
C VAL A 183 1.96 -24.33 -8.93
N ALA A 184 2.45 -25.31 -9.68
CA ALA A 184 2.48 -25.27 -11.15
C ALA A 184 1.09 -25.22 -11.79
N ASP A 185 0.12 -25.93 -11.22
CA ASP A 185 -1.25 -25.96 -11.73
C ASP A 185 -1.93 -24.59 -11.51
N VAL A 186 -1.77 -24.03 -10.30
CA VAL A 186 -2.28 -22.69 -9.95
C VAL A 186 -1.63 -21.62 -10.82
N TRP A 187 -0.31 -21.69 -11.01
CA TRP A 187 0.42 -20.78 -11.86
C TRP A 187 -0.09 -20.80 -13.31
N GLY A 188 -0.26 -22.00 -13.89
CA GLY A 188 -0.78 -22.15 -15.25
C GLY A 188 -2.15 -21.49 -15.44
N LEU A 189 -3.06 -21.67 -14.47
CA LEU A 189 -4.39 -21.06 -14.51
C LEU A 189 -4.35 -19.53 -14.38
N LEU A 190 -3.47 -18.99 -13.53
CA LEU A 190 -3.28 -17.54 -13.45
C LEU A 190 -2.73 -16.99 -14.76
N GLN A 191 -1.80 -17.71 -15.42
CA GLN A 191 -1.29 -17.31 -16.74
C GLN A 191 -2.37 -17.31 -17.82
N GLU A 192 -3.34 -18.23 -17.77
CA GLU A 192 -4.51 -18.20 -18.66
C GLU A 192 -5.33 -16.92 -18.42
N LEU A 193 -5.63 -16.59 -17.16
CA LEU A 193 -6.37 -15.37 -16.81
C LEU A 193 -5.64 -14.10 -17.26
N VAL A 194 -4.30 -14.10 -17.21
CA VAL A 194 -3.47 -13.02 -17.76
C VAL A 194 -3.56 -12.96 -19.28
N THR A 195 -3.46 -14.11 -19.95
CA THR A 195 -3.55 -14.21 -21.42
C THR A 195 -4.93 -13.76 -21.94
N GLU A 196 -5.99 -14.03 -21.18
CA GLU A 196 -7.36 -13.56 -21.46
C GLU A 196 -7.57 -12.07 -21.17
N GLY A 197 -6.63 -11.40 -20.52
CA GLY A 197 -6.74 -10.00 -20.12
C GLY A 197 -7.61 -9.74 -18.89
N LYS A 198 -8.05 -10.78 -18.18
CA LYS A 198 -8.83 -10.68 -16.94
C LYS A 198 -7.98 -10.23 -15.75
N VAL A 199 -6.70 -10.58 -15.77
CA VAL A 199 -5.71 -10.19 -14.76
C VAL A 199 -4.54 -9.52 -15.47
N ARG A 200 -4.03 -8.41 -14.95
CA ARG A 200 -2.87 -7.74 -15.56
C ARG A 200 -1.55 -8.25 -14.99
N GLU A 201 -1.43 -8.33 -13.67
CA GLU A 201 -0.25 -8.84 -12.97
C GLU A 201 -0.64 -9.81 -11.86
N ILE A 202 0.20 -10.82 -11.65
CA ILE A 202 0.05 -11.81 -10.58
C ILE A 202 0.83 -11.33 -9.35
N ALA A 203 0.20 -11.38 -8.19
CA ALA A 203 0.77 -10.97 -6.93
C ALA A 203 0.50 -12.00 -5.82
N LEU A 204 1.19 -11.85 -4.70
CA LEU A 204 1.11 -12.73 -3.54
C LEU A 204 0.76 -11.93 -2.28
N SER A 205 0.29 -12.61 -1.24
CA SER A 205 0.10 -12.02 0.08
C SER A 205 0.42 -13.05 1.16
N ASN A 206 1.17 -12.61 2.17
CA ASN A 206 1.59 -13.43 3.32
C ASN A 206 2.51 -14.61 2.92
N TYR A 207 3.29 -14.49 1.85
CA TYR A 207 4.25 -15.53 1.49
C TYR A 207 5.56 -15.36 2.28
N GLY A 208 5.97 -16.41 3.00
CA GLY A 208 7.27 -16.50 3.66
C GLY A 208 8.38 -16.97 2.72
N PRO A 209 9.63 -17.10 3.20
CA PRO A 209 10.77 -17.47 2.36
C PRO A 209 10.63 -18.81 1.65
N GLN A 210 10.10 -19.85 2.33
CA GLN A 210 9.89 -21.16 1.70
C GLN A 210 8.78 -21.09 0.67
N ASN A 211 7.65 -20.43 1.01
CA ASN A 211 6.56 -20.27 0.05
C ASN A 211 7.01 -19.48 -1.20
N LEU A 212 7.85 -18.45 -1.03
CA LEU A 212 8.43 -17.70 -2.14
C LEU A 212 9.37 -18.59 -2.97
N ALA A 213 10.22 -19.39 -2.34
CA ALA A 213 11.11 -20.30 -3.06
C ALA A 213 10.33 -21.31 -3.92
N GLU A 214 9.27 -21.90 -3.36
CA GLU A 214 8.37 -22.81 -4.09
C GLU A 214 7.65 -22.11 -5.25
N TRP A 215 7.13 -20.89 -5.03
CA TRP A 215 6.48 -20.11 -6.07
C TRP A 215 7.42 -19.80 -7.24
N PHE A 216 8.60 -19.27 -6.93
CA PHE A 216 9.58 -18.85 -7.93
C PHE A 216 10.33 -20.01 -8.60
N ALA A 217 10.17 -21.24 -8.11
CA ALA A 217 10.61 -22.43 -8.85
C ALA A 217 9.78 -22.67 -10.11
N VAL A 218 8.58 -22.09 -10.20
CA VAL A 218 7.65 -22.32 -11.32
C VAL A 218 7.26 -21.04 -12.05
N GLY A 219 7.02 -19.96 -11.32
CA GLY A 219 6.46 -18.72 -11.86
C GLY A 219 7.18 -17.46 -11.39
N THR A 220 6.51 -16.33 -11.59
CA THR A 220 6.96 -15.02 -11.11
C THR A 220 5.79 -14.28 -10.46
N SER A 221 6.07 -13.20 -9.73
CA SER A 221 5.03 -12.31 -9.23
C SER A 221 5.61 -10.94 -9.00
N VAL A 222 4.76 -9.91 -9.02
CA VAL A 222 5.22 -8.51 -8.99
C VAL A 222 5.30 -7.95 -7.58
N SER A 223 4.56 -8.53 -6.62
CA SER A 223 4.52 -8.04 -5.25
C SER A 223 4.12 -9.08 -4.22
N ASN A 224 4.52 -8.86 -2.97
CA ASN A 224 4.07 -9.60 -1.79
C ASN A 224 3.42 -8.61 -0.82
N GLN A 225 2.14 -8.80 -0.51
CA GLN A 225 1.41 -7.97 0.43
C GLN A 225 1.52 -8.54 1.86
N LEU A 226 2.11 -7.77 2.76
CA LEU A 226 2.58 -8.23 4.08
C LEU A 226 2.23 -7.25 5.19
N VAL A 227 2.09 -7.75 6.42
CA VAL A 227 1.98 -6.86 7.60
C VAL A 227 3.32 -6.16 7.78
N TYR A 228 3.30 -4.84 7.89
CA TYR A 228 4.48 -4.10 8.32
C TYR A 228 4.09 -2.81 9.04
N ASN A 229 4.59 -2.65 10.26
CA ASN A 229 4.40 -1.46 11.09
C ASN A 229 5.44 -1.47 12.22
N LEU A 230 5.48 -0.39 13.02
CA LEU A 230 6.41 -0.25 14.14
C LEU A 230 6.42 -1.45 15.10
N LEU A 231 5.27 -2.09 15.34
CA LEU A 231 5.14 -3.19 16.29
C LEU A 231 5.24 -4.57 15.63
N THR A 232 5.18 -4.66 14.30
CA THR A 232 5.26 -5.92 13.56
C THR A 232 6.29 -5.83 12.45
N ARG A 233 7.52 -6.27 12.79
CA ARG A 233 8.73 -6.12 11.96
C ARG A 233 9.33 -7.46 11.51
N CYS A 234 8.60 -8.57 11.63
CA CYS A 234 9.07 -9.93 11.33
C CYS A 234 9.61 -10.08 9.91
N ILE A 235 9.02 -9.36 8.94
CA ILE A 235 9.42 -9.45 7.53
C ILE A 235 10.83 -8.93 7.25
N GLU A 236 11.42 -8.14 8.17
CA GLU A 236 12.78 -7.60 8.03
C GLU A 236 13.87 -8.68 8.11
N PHE A 237 13.60 -9.83 8.72
CA PHE A 237 14.61 -10.88 8.88
C PHE A 237 14.94 -11.58 7.56
N GLU A 238 13.93 -12.09 6.86
CA GLU A 238 14.14 -13.00 5.73
C GLU A 238 13.29 -12.64 4.50
N ILE A 239 12.11 -12.03 4.69
CA ILE A 239 11.14 -11.84 3.62
C ILE A 239 11.45 -10.62 2.77
N ILE A 240 11.87 -9.50 3.39
CA ILE A 240 12.36 -8.33 2.65
C ILE A 240 13.54 -8.73 1.74
N PRO A 241 14.62 -9.36 2.26
CA PRO A 241 15.71 -9.84 1.40
C PRO A 241 15.25 -10.77 0.28
N ALA A 242 14.35 -11.72 0.56
CA ALA A 242 13.82 -12.63 -0.45
C ALA A 242 13.02 -11.89 -1.55
N CYS A 243 12.19 -10.91 -1.18
CA CYS A 243 11.45 -10.10 -2.13
C CYS A 243 12.39 -9.25 -3.00
N GLU A 244 13.43 -8.65 -2.41
CA GLU A 244 14.44 -7.88 -3.13
C GLU A 244 15.20 -8.75 -4.14
N GLU A 245 15.64 -9.95 -3.75
CA GLU A 245 16.32 -10.90 -4.64
C GLU A 245 15.45 -11.26 -5.86
N LYS A 246 14.14 -11.40 -5.67
CA LYS A 246 13.18 -11.71 -6.73
C LYS A 246 12.66 -10.48 -7.49
N GLY A 247 13.09 -9.27 -7.12
CA GLY A 247 12.64 -8.03 -7.73
C GLY A 247 11.15 -7.73 -7.50
N MET A 248 10.61 -8.15 -6.36
CA MET A 248 9.22 -7.91 -5.97
C MET A 248 9.06 -6.59 -5.21
N GLY A 249 7.92 -5.93 -5.40
CA GLY A 249 7.49 -4.84 -4.52
C GLY A 249 6.82 -5.36 -3.25
N ILE A 250 6.83 -4.57 -2.18
CA ILE A 250 6.08 -4.90 -0.95
C ILE A 250 4.93 -3.90 -0.77
N LEU A 251 3.73 -4.44 -0.58
CA LEU A 251 2.55 -3.68 -0.19
C LEU A 251 2.32 -3.90 1.31
N ALA A 252 2.59 -2.88 2.12
CA ALA A 252 2.46 -2.99 3.57
C ALA A 252 1.01 -2.77 4.01
N TYR A 253 0.40 -3.76 4.66
CA TYR A 253 -0.92 -3.62 5.28
C TYR A 253 -0.83 -3.52 6.81
N MET A 254 -1.91 -3.05 7.42
CA MET A 254 -2.00 -2.77 8.87
C MET A 254 -0.89 -1.83 9.40
N PRO A 255 -0.58 -0.69 8.73
CA PRO A 255 0.48 0.22 9.19
C PRO A 255 0.17 0.85 10.57
N LEU A 256 -1.11 0.93 10.94
CA LEU A 256 -1.56 1.42 12.26
C LEU A 256 -1.90 0.29 13.24
N MET A 257 -1.62 -0.97 12.90
CA MET A 257 -1.95 -2.16 13.70
C MET A 257 -3.41 -2.14 14.18
N GLN A 258 -4.35 -1.99 13.23
CA GLN A 258 -5.79 -1.83 13.50
C GLN A 258 -6.12 -0.67 14.47
N GLY A 259 -5.32 0.40 14.48
CA GLY A 259 -5.51 1.57 15.33
C GLY A 259 -4.91 1.44 16.73
N ILE A 260 -4.09 0.42 17.00
CA ILE A 260 -3.25 0.38 18.20
C ILE A 260 -2.25 1.55 18.15
N LEU A 261 -1.58 1.77 17.01
CA LEU A 261 -0.64 2.88 16.77
C LEU A 261 -1.35 4.24 16.53
N ALA A 262 -2.49 4.48 17.17
CA ALA A 262 -3.21 5.74 17.12
C ALA A 262 -2.99 6.63 18.36
N GLY A 263 -2.25 6.16 19.36
CA GLY A 263 -1.86 6.94 20.55
C GLY A 263 -3.02 7.28 21.50
N ARG A 264 -4.00 6.38 21.66
CA ARG A 264 -5.24 6.66 22.42
C ARG A 264 -5.57 5.67 23.54
N TRP A 265 -4.66 4.74 23.81
CA TRP A 265 -4.85 3.67 24.79
C TRP A 265 -4.02 3.98 26.03
N ASP A 266 -4.64 3.89 27.21
CA ASP A 266 -4.00 4.14 28.51
C ASP A 266 -3.48 2.85 29.16
N SER A 267 -4.05 1.70 28.79
CA SER A 267 -3.58 0.36 29.13
C SER A 267 -3.75 -0.62 27.97
N ILE A 268 -3.08 -1.77 28.05
CA ILE A 268 -3.26 -2.86 27.09
C ILE A 268 -4.70 -3.39 27.10
N ASP A 269 -5.39 -3.34 28.25
CA ASP A 269 -6.74 -3.87 28.40
C ASP A 269 -7.81 -2.96 27.82
N ASP A 270 -7.51 -1.68 27.58
CA ASP A 270 -8.41 -0.74 26.90
C ASP A 270 -8.50 -1.00 25.39
N ILE A 271 -7.53 -1.72 24.83
CA ILE A 271 -7.56 -2.10 23.42
C ILE A 271 -8.74 -3.07 23.20
N PRO A 272 -9.62 -2.84 22.22
CA PRO A 272 -10.74 -3.73 21.93
C PRO A 272 -10.28 -5.17 21.74
N GLU A 273 -11.03 -6.11 22.30
CA GLU A 273 -10.73 -7.54 22.26
C GLU A 273 -10.47 -8.04 20.82
N SER A 274 -11.24 -7.55 19.85
CA SER A 274 -11.10 -7.90 18.42
C SER A 274 -9.75 -7.50 17.80
N ARG A 275 -9.00 -6.62 18.47
CA ARG A 275 -7.66 -6.14 18.08
C ARG A 275 -6.54 -6.76 18.93
N ARG A 276 -6.89 -7.54 19.96
CA ARG A 276 -5.96 -8.21 20.89
C ARG A 276 -5.78 -9.70 20.61
N ARG A 277 -5.87 -10.09 19.33
CA ARG A 277 -5.90 -11.50 18.91
C ARG A 277 -4.64 -11.98 18.18
N THR A 278 -3.65 -11.11 18.03
CA THR A 278 -2.38 -11.42 17.34
C THR A 278 -1.35 -12.03 18.29
N ARG A 279 -0.26 -12.59 17.77
CA ARG A 279 0.91 -13.12 18.49
C ARG A 279 1.58 -12.16 19.48
N HIS A 280 1.27 -10.87 19.42
CA HIS A 280 1.72 -9.91 20.45
C HIS A 280 1.01 -10.13 21.81
N PHE A 281 -0.18 -10.72 21.79
CA PHE A 281 -1.03 -10.92 22.97
C PHE A 281 -0.97 -12.36 23.47
N SER A 282 -1.19 -12.56 24.77
CA SER A 282 -1.18 -13.86 25.43
C SER A 282 -2.19 -14.82 24.80
N CYS A 283 -1.80 -16.09 24.66
CA CYS A 283 -2.72 -17.16 24.24
C CYS A 283 -3.89 -17.39 25.19
N GLU A 284 -3.83 -16.87 26.42
CA GLU A 284 -4.92 -16.96 27.39
C GLU A 284 -6.02 -15.93 27.14
N ARG A 285 -5.79 -14.92 26.28
CA ARG A 285 -6.82 -13.96 25.92
C ARG A 285 -7.88 -14.58 25.01
N SER A 286 -9.09 -14.10 25.14
CA SER A 286 -10.22 -14.51 24.30
C SER A 286 -9.99 -14.13 22.82
N MET A 287 -10.58 -14.93 21.92
CA MET A 287 -10.42 -14.85 20.46
C MET A 287 -8.99 -15.07 19.92
N VAL A 288 -8.01 -15.36 20.78
CA VAL A 288 -6.66 -15.76 20.36
C VAL A 288 -6.64 -17.23 19.95
N ARG A 289 -5.91 -17.54 18.86
CA ARG A 289 -5.78 -18.90 18.33
C ARG A 289 -4.34 -19.32 17.99
N HIS A 290 -3.36 -18.46 18.28
CA HIS A 290 -1.96 -18.70 17.85
C HIS A 290 -1.20 -19.65 18.78
N GLY A 291 -1.62 -19.80 20.03
CA GLY A 291 -1.06 -20.76 20.99
C GLY A 291 0.25 -20.36 21.66
N GLU A 292 0.82 -19.20 21.35
CA GLU A 292 2.09 -18.71 21.92
C GLU A 292 1.89 -17.86 23.19
N PRO A 293 2.91 -17.72 24.06
CA PRO A 293 2.80 -16.91 25.28
C PRO A 293 2.47 -15.43 25.06
N GLY A 294 2.68 -14.90 23.85
CA GLY A 294 2.58 -13.47 23.56
C GLY A 294 3.80 -12.68 24.05
N CYS A 295 3.75 -11.36 23.88
CA CYS A 295 4.81 -10.42 24.32
C CYS A 295 4.20 -9.09 24.80
N GLU A 296 3.19 -9.18 25.65
CA GLU A 296 2.38 -8.02 26.05
C GLU A 296 3.16 -6.96 26.82
N ALA A 297 4.11 -7.39 27.65
CA ALA A 297 4.95 -6.48 28.42
C ALA A 297 5.86 -5.68 27.47
N GLU A 298 6.49 -6.36 26.52
CA GLU A 298 7.34 -5.77 25.48
C GLU A 298 6.53 -4.86 24.56
N LEU A 299 5.37 -5.33 24.10
CA LEU A 299 4.43 -4.56 23.28
C LEU A 299 4.05 -3.25 23.98
N TRP A 300 3.67 -3.33 25.26
CA TRP A 300 3.23 -2.16 26.01
C TRP A 300 4.38 -1.19 26.29
N ALA A 301 5.56 -1.69 26.63
CA ALA A 301 6.76 -0.86 26.79
C ALA A 301 7.11 -0.13 25.48
N ALA A 302 7.10 -0.83 24.35
CA ALA A 302 7.34 -0.24 23.04
C ALA A 302 6.27 0.82 22.68
N TYR A 303 4.99 0.52 22.91
CA TYR A 303 3.90 1.47 22.67
C TYR A 303 4.06 2.77 23.48
N ARG A 304 4.41 2.66 24.77
CA ARG A 304 4.66 3.82 25.64
C ARG A 304 5.86 4.64 25.17
N GLU A 305 6.93 3.97 24.77
CA GLU A 305 8.14 4.64 24.30
C GLU A 305 7.94 5.35 22.96
N ILE A 306 7.23 4.73 22.02
CA ILE A 306 6.79 5.42 20.78
C ILE A 306 6.00 6.68 21.16
N GLY A 307 5.10 6.59 22.15
CA GLY A 307 4.34 7.73 22.66
C GLY A 307 5.24 8.86 23.17
N ASN A 308 6.22 8.55 24.01
CA ASN A 308 7.18 9.52 24.53
C ASN A 308 7.98 10.22 23.41
N ILE A 309 8.45 9.44 22.42
CA ILE A 309 9.16 9.96 21.24
C ILE A 309 8.26 10.91 20.45
N CYS A 310 7.01 10.52 20.21
CA CYS A 310 6.02 11.32 19.49
C CYS A 310 5.69 12.63 20.24
N ASP A 311 5.51 12.57 21.56
CA ASP A 311 5.25 13.74 22.40
C ASP A 311 6.44 14.71 22.42
N GLY A 312 7.67 14.18 22.50
CA GLY A 312 8.90 14.98 22.42
C GLY A 312 9.07 15.68 21.07
N ALA A 313 8.66 15.02 19.98
CA ALA A 313 8.68 15.60 18.63
C ALA A 313 7.48 16.51 18.35
N GLY A 314 6.41 16.44 19.16
CA GLY A 314 5.16 17.17 18.92
C GLY A 314 4.36 16.66 17.73
N ILE A 315 4.48 15.37 17.39
CA ILE A 315 3.89 14.75 16.19
C ILE A 315 2.91 13.64 16.62
N PRO A 316 1.69 13.55 16.06
CA PRO A 316 0.78 12.46 16.37
C PRO A 316 1.36 11.07 16.04
N MET A 317 1.18 10.11 16.95
CA MET A 317 1.67 8.73 16.79
C MET A 317 1.23 8.06 15.48
N ALA A 318 -0.01 8.29 15.05
CA ALA A 318 -0.53 7.74 13.79
C ALA A 318 0.24 8.24 12.57
N ASP A 319 0.62 9.53 12.58
CA ASP A 319 1.34 10.16 11.48
C ASP A 319 2.79 9.66 11.46
N VAL A 320 3.43 9.52 12.64
CA VAL A 320 4.76 8.91 12.80
C VAL A 320 4.77 7.46 12.32
N ALA A 321 3.79 6.65 12.72
CA ALA A 321 3.70 5.24 12.32
C ALA A 321 3.61 5.09 10.80
N LEU A 322 2.76 5.87 10.14
CA LEU A 322 2.65 5.87 8.66
C LEU A 322 3.94 6.35 7.99
N ALA A 323 4.50 7.47 8.46
CA ALA A 323 5.73 8.02 7.90
C ALA A 323 6.93 7.07 8.06
N TRP A 324 7.01 6.37 9.20
CA TRP A 324 8.05 5.36 9.44
C TRP A 324 7.91 4.17 8.49
N THR A 325 6.68 3.66 8.27
CA THR A 325 6.46 2.58 7.30
C THR A 325 6.82 3.02 5.87
N LEU A 326 6.49 4.26 5.49
CA LEU A 326 6.82 4.83 4.17
C LEU A 326 8.32 5.08 3.95
N ALA A 327 9.07 5.31 5.02
CA ALA A 327 10.50 5.58 5.00
C ALA A 327 11.35 4.35 4.67
N ASN A 328 10.82 3.14 4.89
CA ASN A 328 11.54 1.92 4.51
C ASN A 328 11.56 1.76 2.97
N PRO A 329 12.74 1.74 2.32
CA PRO A 329 12.85 1.68 0.87
C PRO A 329 12.35 0.37 0.25
N ALA A 330 12.26 -0.72 1.03
CA ALA A 330 11.70 -1.99 0.56
C ALA A 330 10.18 -1.92 0.36
N ILE A 331 9.50 -0.96 1.00
CA ILE A 331 8.05 -0.82 0.92
C ILE A 331 7.69 0.02 -0.31
N THR A 332 6.95 -0.58 -1.23
CA THR A 332 6.49 0.12 -2.44
C THR A 332 5.28 1.01 -2.15
N SER A 333 4.32 0.50 -1.39
CA SER A 333 3.15 1.26 -0.98
C SER A 333 2.63 0.81 0.38
N VAL A 334 2.07 1.74 1.13
CA VAL A 334 1.42 1.52 2.43
C VAL A 334 -0.09 1.60 2.25
N ILE A 335 -0.80 0.52 2.61
CA ILE A 335 -2.25 0.41 2.47
C ILE A 335 -2.92 1.07 3.68
N ILE A 336 -3.59 2.19 3.43
CA ILE A 336 -4.36 2.93 4.43
C ILE A 336 -5.85 2.65 4.28
N GLY A 337 -6.55 2.49 5.41
CA GLY A 337 -8.01 2.41 5.43
C GLY A 337 -8.63 3.73 5.88
N GLY A 338 -9.94 3.86 5.69
CA GLY A 338 -10.72 4.99 6.18
C GLY A 338 -12.21 4.74 5.95
N ARG A 339 -13.03 5.00 6.97
CA ARG A 339 -14.49 4.84 6.89
C ARG A 339 -15.20 6.15 6.57
N ARG A 340 -14.47 7.26 6.58
CA ARG A 340 -14.96 8.60 6.28
C ARG A 340 -13.88 9.40 5.56
N PRO A 341 -14.26 10.38 4.70
CA PRO A 341 -13.32 11.25 4.00
C PRO A 341 -12.24 11.87 4.88
N GLU A 342 -12.60 12.34 6.08
CA GLU A 342 -11.64 13.01 6.97
C GLU A 342 -10.55 12.08 7.47
N GLN A 343 -10.84 10.78 7.62
CA GLN A 343 -9.85 9.77 8.01
C GLN A 343 -8.87 9.51 6.87
N VAL A 344 -9.36 9.45 5.63
CA VAL A 344 -8.53 9.32 4.43
C VAL A 344 -7.57 10.50 4.32
N LEU A 345 -8.09 11.72 4.41
CA LEU A 345 -7.28 12.95 4.38
C LEU A 345 -6.28 13.01 5.53
N ARG A 346 -6.65 12.54 6.73
CA ARG A 346 -5.73 12.49 7.87
C ARG A 346 -4.55 11.57 7.59
N ASN A 347 -4.79 10.37 7.08
CA ASN A 347 -3.71 9.42 6.76
C ASN A 347 -2.78 9.97 5.66
N ILE A 348 -3.33 10.66 4.66
CA ILE A 348 -2.54 11.27 3.57
C ILE A 348 -1.56 12.34 4.10
N LYS A 349 -1.88 13.02 5.20
CA LYS A 349 -0.96 14.02 5.79
C LYS A 349 0.37 13.43 6.24
N ALA A 350 0.47 12.12 6.45
CA ALA A 350 1.74 11.45 6.74
C ALA A 350 2.79 11.69 5.64
N LEU A 351 2.39 11.97 4.39
CA LEU A 351 3.32 12.32 3.30
C LEU A 351 4.06 13.65 3.51
N ASN A 352 3.58 14.51 4.41
CA ASN A 352 4.26 15.75 4.77
C ASN A 352 5.38 15.55 5.77
N LEU A 353 5.38 14.39 6.44
CA LEU A 353 6.29 14.12 7.52
C LEU A 353 7.50 13.37 6.99
N ARG A 354 8.67 14.03 7.06
CA ARG A 354 9.96 13.38 6.85
C ARG A 354 10.60 13.16 8.20
N LEU A 355 10.68 11.89 8.60
CA LEU A 355 11.44 11.49 9.78
C LEU A 355 12.93 11.56 9.43
N ASP A 356 13.73 12.17 10.29
CA ASP A 356 15.19 12.11 10.15
C ASP A 356 15.74 10.77 10.65
N ASP A 357 17.01 10.51 10.31
CA ASP A 357 17.67 9.25 10.65
C ASP A 357 17.76 9.00 12.16
N SER A 358 17.82 10.07 12.98
CA SER A 358 17.86 9.96 14.45
C SER A 358 16.52 9.44 14.96
N LEU A 359 15.42 10.05 14.53
CA LEU A 359 14.08 9.68 14.93
C LEU A 359 13.72 8.26 14.46
N ILE A 360 14.12 7.88 13.25
CA ILE A 360 13.98 6.50 12.76
C ILE A 360 14.77 5.53 13.66
N ALA A 361 16.01 5.86 14.04
CA ALA A 361 16.82 5.02 14.90
C ALA A 361 16.23 4.85 16.30
N GLU A 362 15.68 5.93 16.89
CA GLU A 362 14.99 5.90 18.18
C GLU A 362 13.75 5.00 18.13
N LEU A 363 12.90 5.13 17.10
CA LEU A 363 11.72 4.29 16.90
C LEU A 363 12.09 2.81 16.66
N ASN A 364 13.18 2.55 15.94
CA ASN A 364 13.68 1.20 15.72
C ASN A 364 14.15 0.58 17.04
N ALA A 365 14.88 1.33 17.86
CA ALA A 365 15.34 0.88 19.17
C ALA A 365 14.17 0.60 20.12
N ALA A 366 13.16 1.48 20.14
CA ALA A 366 11.96 1.34 20.98
C ALA A 366 11.16 0.05 20.68
N THR A 367 11.24 -0.46 19.45
CA THR A 367 10.46 -1.62 19.00
C THR A 367 11.29 -2.88 18.77
N GLU A 368 12.60 -2.82 18.99
CA GLU A 368 13.51 -3.92 18.68
C GLU A 368 13.23 -5.17 19.53
N THR A 369 12.93 -5.01 20.83
CA THR A 369 12.59 -6.16 21.68
C THR A 369 11.34 -6.88 21.19
N VAL A 370 10.29 -6.15 20.76
CA VAL A 370 9.08 -6.75 20.18
C VAL A 370 9.42 -7.53 18.91
N LYS A 371 10.23 -6.94 18.01
CA LYS A 371 10.70 -7.60 16.80
C LYS A 371 11.43 -8.91 17.11
N GLN A 372 12.37 -8.89 18.05
CA GLN A 372 13.14 -10.07 18.42
C GLN A 372 12.26 -11.17 19.04
N THR A 373 11.29 -10.80 19.87
CA THR A 373 10.38 -11.77 20.49
C THR A 373 9.43 -12.41 19.48
N LEU A 374 8.92 -11.66 18.51
CA LEU A 374 8.06 -12.22 17.45
C LEU A 374 8.82 -13.08 16.44
N GLY A 375 10.12 -12.80 16.25
CA GLY A 375 11.02 -13.56 15.40
C GLY A 375 10.68 -13.47 13.90
N THR A 376 10.98 -14.54 13.16
CA THR A 376 10.82 -14.61 11.70
C THR A 376 9.40 -14.94 11.24
N ASN A 377 8.56 -15.51 12.11
CA ASN A 377 7.18 -15.86 11.75
C ASN A 377 6.34 -14.58 11.53
N ASN A 378 5.90 -14.34 10.29
CA ASN A 378 5.10 -13.18 9.93
C ASN A 378 3.59 -13.40 10.09
N ASP A 379 3.13 -14.65 10.30
CA ASP A 379 1.72 -14.92 10.56
C ASP A 379 1.34 -14.38 11.94
N MET A 380 0.59 -13.28 11.97
CA MET A 380 0.15 -12.68 13.22
C MET A 380 -0.85 -13.54 14.01
N PHE A 381 -1.48 -14.54 13.39
CA PHE A 381 -2.64 -15.23 13.97
C PHE A 381 -2.41 -16.72 14.21
N CYS A 382 -1.34 -17.29 13.68
CA CYS A 382 -0.95 -18.69 13.90
C CYS A 382 0.51 -18.78 14.33
N GLY A 383 0.79 -19.58 15.36
CA GLY A 383 2.12 -19.75 15.92
C GLY A 383 2.81 -21.04 15.47
N GLY A 384 4.13 -21.09 15.68
CA GLY A 384 4.93 -22.30 15.51
C GLY A 384 4.66 -23.11 14.23
N ALA A 385 4.36 -24.41 14.40
CA ALA A 385 4.12 -25.36 13.31
C ALA A 385 2.83 -25.10 12.52
N ASP A 386 1.88 -24.36 13.10
CA ASP A 386 0.60 -24.03 12.48
C ASP A 386 0.64 -22.72 11.70
N SER A 387 1.81 -22.07 11.62
CA SER A 387 1.99 -20.88 10.79
C SER A 387 1.63 -21.19 9.34
N ARG A 388 0.78 -20.33 8.77
CA ARG A 388 0.37 -20.44 7.36
C ARG A 388 1.46 -19.95 6.43
N THR A 389 2.45 -19.23 6.97
CA THR A 389 3.55 -18.60 6.23
C THR A 389 4.85 -19.29 6.58
N ARG A 390 5.52 -19.87 5.59
CA ARG A 390 6.73 -20.67 5.75
C ARG A 390 7.89 -20.11 4.97
#